data_AF-A0A2W6WEL1-F1
#
_entry.id   AF-A0A2W6WEL1-F1
#
_cell.length_a   1.000
_cell.length_b   1.000
_cell.length_c   1.000
_cell.angle_alpha   90.00
_cell.angle_beta   90.00
_cell.angle_gamma   90.00
#
_symmetry.space_group_name_H-M   'P 1'
#
loop_
_entity.id
_entity.type
_entity.pdbx_description
1 polymer ?
#
loop_
_entity_poly.entity_id
_entity_poly.type
_entity_poly.pdbx_seq_one_letter_code
_entity_poly.pdbx_strand_id
1 'polypeptide(L)'
;MVAARTCQGRPSRMPPDKYLAALAWANWGVSVAKDDIQVGDIVAITRTGGGHVFIAIGVSADGATVTGIGGNQDDAVSIKEFETSRIYAVRRPPYNIKPAGARRVVLAPSGNMARSVT
;
A
#
# COMPACT_ATOMS: atom_id res chain seq x y z
N MET A 1 -18.78 11.11 -12.12
CA MET A 1 -17.40 10.67 -12.41
C MET A 1 -16.47 11.79 -11.95
N VAL A 2 -15.72 11.61 -10.85
CA VAL A 2 -14.74 12.63 -10.42
C VAL A 2 -13.49 12.39 -11.25
N ALA A 3 -13.13 13.34 -12.09
CA ALA A 3 -11.90 13.26 -12.87
C ALA A 3 -10.70 13.46 -11.94
N ALA A 4 -10.04 12.38 -11.55
CA ALA A 4 -8.73 12.47 -10.92
C ALA A 4 -7.74 12.96 -12.00
N ARG A 5 -7.15 14.14 -11.80
CA ARG A 5 -6.08 14.65 -12.66
C ARG A 5 -4.75 14.53 -11.93
N THR A 6 -3.72 14.15 -12.67
CA THR A 6 -2.36 14.13 -12.13
C THR A 6 -1.79 15.54 -12.11
N CYS A 7 -0.96 15.83 -11.11
CA CYS A 7 -0.07 16.97 -11.21
C CYS A 7 0.80 16.79 -12.47
N GLN A 8 0.84 17.83 -13.32
CA GLN A 8 1.59 17.86 -14.58
C GLN A 8 1.02 16.99 -15.73
N GLY A 9 -0.21 16.48 -15.63
CA GLY A 9 -0.91 15.85 -16.77
C GLY A 9 -0.26 14.57 -17.31
N ARG A 10 0.57 13.88 -16.52
CA ARG A 10 1.25 12.66 -16.95
C ARG A 10 0.34 11.45 -16.85
N PRO A 11 0.07 10.72 -17.95
CA PRO A 11 -0.81 9.54 -17.94
C PRO A 11 -0.33 8.44 -17.01
N SER A 12 0.99 8.22 -16.92
CA SER A 12 1.60 7.20 -16.06
C SER A 12 1.39 7.40 -14.56
N ARG A 13 0.91 8.58 -14.15
CA ARG A 13 0.59 8.90 -12.75
C ARG A 13 -0.90 8.78 -12.44
N MET A 14 -1.73 8.60 -13.46
CA MET A 14 -3.18 8.57 -13.29
C MET A 14 -3.53 7.39 -12.39
N PRO A 15 -4.47 7.55 -11.45
CA PRO A 15 -4.97 6.42 -10.69
C PRO A 15 -5.61 5.41 -11.65
N PRO A 16 -5.72 4.13 -11.25
CA PRO A 16 -6.33 3.11 -12.08
C PRO A 16 -7.82 3.43 -12.34
N ASP A 17 -8.39 2.95 -13.44
CA ASP A 17 -9.78 3.26 -13.83
C ASP A 17 -10.80 2.99 -12.72
N LYS A 18 -10.62 1.88 -12.00
CA LYS A 18 -11.43 1.48 -10.85
C LYS A 18 -10.78 1.90 -9.53
N TYR A 19 -10.35 3.16 -9.40
CA TYR A 19 -9.59 3.67 -8.25
C TYR A 19 -10.25 3.49 -6.87
N LEU A 20 -11.58 3.31 -6.83
CA LEU A 20 -12.31 2.98 -5.59
C LEU A 20 -12.16 1.51 -5.17
N ALA A 21 -11.74 0.63 -6.08
CA ALA A 21 -11.48 -0.78 -5.78
C ALA A 21 -10.02 -0.98 -5.37
N ALA A 22 -9.80 -1.52 -4.17
CA ALA A 22 -8.45 -1.72 -3.62
C ALA A 22 -7.51 -2.50 -4.56
N LEU A 23 -8.00 -3.60 -5.16
CA LEU A 23 -7.15 -4.42 -6.05
C LEU A 23 -6.81 -3.73 -7.38
N ALA A 24 -7.56 -2.71 -7.80
CA ALA A 24 -7.25 -1.96 -9.03
C ALA A 24 -5.93 -1.20 -8.92
N TRP A 25 -5.51 -0.85 -7.70
CA TRP A 25 -4.21 -0.23 -7.42
C TRP A 25 -3.03 -1.12 -7.78
N ALA A 26 -3.25 -2.42 -8.02
CA ALA A 26 -2.24 -3.29 -8.62
C ALA A 26 -1.87 -2.89 -10.05
N ASN A 27 -2.54 -1.95 -10.70
CA ASN A 27 -2.20 -1.49 -12.05
C ASN A 27 -1.57 -0.08 -12.07
N TRP A 28 -1.19 0.46 -10.91
CA TRP A 28 -0.66 1.82 -10.78
C TRP A 28 0.85 1.83 -10.54
N GLY A 29 1.56 2.86 -11.00
CA GLY A 29 2.97 3.08 -10.66
C GLY A 29 3.93 1.98 -11.11
N VAL A 30 5.05 1.84 -10.38
CA VAL A 30 6.11 0.87 -10.69
C VAL A 30 5.93 -0.38 -9.85
N SER A 31 6.01 -1.57 -10.45
CA SER A 31 5.95 -2.84 -9.72
C SER A 31 7.16 -3.01 -8.80
N VAL A 32 6.92 -3.46 -7.57
CA VAL A 32 7.98 -3.73 -6.58
C VAL A 32 7.82 -5.14 -6.04
N ALA A 33 8.95 -5.81 -5.79
CA ALA A 33 8.97 -7.10 -5.13
C ALA A 33 8.65 -6.95 -3.62
N LYS A 34 8.06 -7.98 -3.00
CA LYS A 34 7.58 -7.91 -1.61
C LYS A 34 8.70 -7.67 -0.60
N ASP A 35 9.91 -8.09 -0.92
CA ASP A 35 11.13 -7.92 -0.12
C ASP A 35 11.75 -6.51 -0.22
N ASP A 36 11.42 -5.74 -1.27
CA ASP A 36 11.83 -4.33 -1.46
C ASP A 36 10.72 -3.32 -1.12
N ILE A 37 9.78 -3.66 -0.21
CA ILE A 37 8.79 -2.69 0.26
C ILE A 37 9.48 -1.52 0.97
N GLN A 38 9.10 -0.30 0.59
CA GLN A 38 9.62 0.95 1.15
C GLN A 38 8.48 1.85 1.62
N VAL A 39 8.82 2.80 2.49
CA VAL A 39 7.87 3.81 2.96
C VAL A 39 7.29 4.58 1.77
N GLY A 40 5.96 4.70 1.74
CA GLY A 40 5.22 5.37 0.68
C GLY A 40 4.79 4.48 -0.48
N ASP A 41 5.23 3.21 -0.52
CA ASP A 41 4.71 2.24 -1.48
C ASP A 41 3.22 1.96 -1.18
N ILE A 42 2.43 1.82 -2.25
CA ILE A 42 1.03 1.38 -2.19
C ILE A 42 1.01 -0.13 -2.13
N VAL A 43 0.37 -0.69 -1.11
CA VAL A 43 0.25 -2.13 -0.92
C VAL A 43 -1.21 -2.53 -1.03
N ALA A 44 -1.53 -3.38 -1.99
CA ALA A 44 -2.83 -4.01 -2.13
C ALA A 44 -2.74 -5.44 -1.58
N ILE A 45 -3.69 -5.81 -0.73
CA ILE A 45 -3.82 -7.15 -0.15
C ILE A 45 -5.17 -7.77 -0.51
N THR A 46 -5.23 -9.10 -0.49
CA THR A 46 -6.51 -9.83 -0.54
C THR A 46 -7.08 -10.09 0.86
N ARG A 47 -8.41 -10.17 0.91
CA ARG A 47 -9.20 -10.55 2.09
C ARG A 47 -10.35 -11.45 1.63
N THR A 48 -10.97 -12.16 2.56
CA THR A 48 -12.28 -12.76 2.32
C THR A 48 -13.26 -11.66 1.94
N GLY A 49 -13.95 -11.80 0.81
CA GLY A 49 -14.94 -10.81 0.34
C GLY A 49 -14.39 -9.55 -0.34
N GLY A 50 -13.07 -9.41 -0.55
CA GLY A 50 -12.54 -8.26 -1.30
C GLY A 50 -11.04 -8.00 -1.18
N GLY A 51 -10.63 -6.80 -1.55
CA GLY A 51 -9.26 -6.33 -1.37
C GLY A 51 -9.17 -5.20 -0.36
N HIS A 52 -7.96 -4.91 0.08
CA HIS A 52 -7.67 -3.72 0.87
C HIS A 52 -6.39 -3.07 0.38
N VAL A 53 -6.31 -1.75 0.51
CA VAL A 53 -5.15 -0.97 0.08
C VAL A 53 -4.71 -0.04 1.19
N PHE A 54 -3.40 0.12 1.35
CA PHE A 54 -2.79 1.01 2.34
C PHE A 54 -1.44 1.52 1.83
N ILE A 55 -0.91 2.51 2.53
CA ILE A 55 0.42 3.08 2.29
C ILE A 55 1.39 2.47 3.30
N ALA A 56 2.47 1.86 2.81
CA ALA A 56 3.49 1.26 3.67
C ALA A 56 4.25 2.33 4.46
N ILE A 57 4.48 2.07 5.75
CA ILE A 57 5.32 2.90 6.63
C ILE A 57 6.47 2.13 7.27
N GLY A 58 6.50 0.80 7.10
CA GLY A 58 7.61 -0.05 7.51
C GLY A 58 7.30 -1.53 7.35
N VAL A 59 8.30 -2.35 7.62
CA VAL A 59 8.21 -3.82 7.60
C VAL A 59 8.81 -4.39 8.89
N SER A 60 8.39 -5.59 9.28
CA SER A 60 9.04 -6.30 10.38
C SER A 60 10.45 -6.76 10.00
N ALA A 61 11.27 -7.05 11.02
CA ALA A 61 12.65 -7.48 10.84
C ALA A 61 12.76 -8.80 10.06
N ASP A 62 11.83 -9.73 10.29
CA ASP A 62 11.71 -11.02 9.60
C ASP A 62 10.96 -10.93 8.25
N GLY A 63 10.37 -9.78 7.94
CA GLY A 63 9.58 -9.56 6.72
C GLY A 63 8.23 -10.27 6.71
N ALA A 64 7.77 -10.84 7.83
CA ALA A 64 6.50 -11.55 7.91
C ALA A 64 5.30 -10.59 7.81
N THR A 65 5.51 -9.33 8.18
CA THR A 65 4.48 -8.30 8.21
C THR A 65 4.93 -6.98 7.58
N VAL A 66 3.96 -6.25 7.05
CA VAL A 66 4.09 -4.87 6.63
C VAL A 66 3.19 -3.99 7.49
N THR A 67 3.74 -2.90 8.02
CA THR A 67 2.98 -1.89 8.74
C THR A 67 2.55 -0.81 7.77
N GLY A 68 1.28 -0.44 7.81
CA GLY A 68 0.74 0.56 6.90
C GLY A 68 -0.33 1.44 7.52
N ILE A 69 -0.48 2.62 6.94
CA ILE A 69 -1.60 3.53 7.21
C ILE A 69 -2.64 3.39 6.10
N GLY A 70 -3.91 3.29 6.46
CA GLY A 70 -4.96 3.43 5.45
C GLY A 70 -6.30 3.80 6.07
N GLY A 71 -7.28 4.03 5.19
CA GLY A 71 -8.63 4.40 5.59
C GLY A 71 -9.54 3.19 5.80
N ASN A 72 -10.64 3.43 6.50
CA ASN A 72 -11.72 2.48 6.74
C ASN A 72 -11.25 1.16 7.37
N GLN A 73 -10.27 1.26 8.26
CA GLN A 73 -9.79 0.15 9.08
C GLN A 73 -10.40 0.36 10.45
N ASP A 74 -11.44 -0.40 10.76
CA ASP A 74 -12.30 -0.17 11.93
C ASP A 74 -12.97 1.23 11.87
N ASP A 75 -13.53 1.60 10.70
CA ASP A 75 -14.17 2.90 10.42
C ASP A 75 -13.29 4.13 10.72
N ALA A 76 -11.98 3.95 10.73
CA ALA A 76 -10.99 4.98 11.01
C ALA A 76 -9.83 4.97 10.02
N VAL A 77 -9.04 6.06 10.04
CA VAL A 77 -7.69 6.06 9.51
C VAL A 77 -6.78 5.57 10.62
N SER A 78 -6.16 4.41 10.44
CA SER A 78 -5.31 3.82 11.47
C SER A 78 -4.01 3.25 10.91
N ILE A 79 -3.07 2.98 11.81
CA ILE A 79 -1.84 2.26 11.52
C ILE A 79 -2.04 0.83 12.00
N LYS A 80 -1.85 -0.14 11.11
CA LYS A 80 -1.99 -1.57 11.43
C LYS A 80 -0.92 -2.39 10.73
N GLU A 81 -0.69 -3.58 11.26
CA GLU A 81 0.17 -4.59 10.66
C GLU A 81 -0.64 -5.57 9.82
N PHE A 82 -0.09 -5.95 8.66
CA PHE A 82 -0.69 -6.91 7.73
C PHE A 82 0.34 -7.98 7.36
N GLU A 83 -0.11 -9.21 7.21
CA GLU A 83 0.77 -10.31 6.78
C GLU A 83 1.23 -10.14 5.33
N THR A 84 2.52 -10.35 5.09
CA THR A 84 3.13 -10.30 3.75
C THR A 84 2.55 -11.38 2.82
N SER A 85 2.06 -12.49 3.38
CA SER A 85 1.36 -13.58 2.68
C SER A 85 0.14 -13.08 1.89
N ARG A 86 -0.56 -12.08 2.42
CA ARG A 86 -1.79 -11.52 1.85
C ARG A 86 -1.54 -10.47 0.76
N ILE A 87 -0.29 -10.06 0.56
CA ILE A 87 0.05 -9.06 -0.44
C ILE A 87 -0.26 -9.59 -1.84
N TYR A 88 -1.14 -8.86 -2.53
CA TYR A 88 -1.48 -9.05 -3.93
C TYR A 88 -0.52 -8.29 -4.83
N ALA A 89 -0.24 -7.03 -4.52
CA ALA A 89 0.68 -6.19 -5.27
C ALA A 89 1.31 -5.09 -4.40
N VAL A 90 2.55 -4.72 -4.73
CA VAL A 90 3.25 -3.55 -4.18
C VAL A 90 3.58 -2.62 -5.33
N ARG A 91 3.22 -1.35 -5.20
CA ARG A 91 3.39 -0.33 -6.23
C ARG A 91 4.07 0.91 -5.69
N ARG A 92 5.20 1.26 -6.28
CA ARG A 92 5.96 2.47 -5.94
C ARG A 92 5.45 3.66 -6.73
N PRO A 93 5.27 4.83 -6.10
CA PRO A 93 5.00 6.05 -6.83
C PRO A 93 6.07 6.30 -7.90
N PRO A 94 5.69 6.65 -9.14
CA PRO A 94 6.63 6.96 -10.22
C PRO A 94 7.26 8.34 -10.00
N TYR A 95 8.17 8.39 -9.03
CA TYR A 95 8.92 9.59 -8.65
C TYR A 95 9.71 10.17 -9.82
N ASN A 96 9.78 11.50 -9.91
CA ASN A 96 10.82 12.16 -10.72
C ASN A 96 12.16 12.13 -9.99
N ILE A 97 12.11 12.49 -8.71
CA ILE A 97 13.23 12.46 -7.78
C ILE A 97 12.70 11.70 -6.58
N LYS A 98 13.30 10.55 -6.32
CA LYS A 98 12.89 9.70 -5.20
C LYS A 98 13.25 10.41 -3.88
N PRO A 99 12.28 10.63 -2.98
CA PRO A 99 12.58 11.28 -1.70
C PRO A 99 13.43 10.35 -0.82
N ALA A 100 14.33 10.92 -0.01
CA ALA A 100 15.18 10.14 0.90
C ALA A 100 14.39 9.29 1.92
N GLY A 101 13.17 9.73 2.25
CA GLY A 101 12.24 8.99 3.11
C GLY A 101 11.65 7.73 2.47
N ALA A 102 11.61 7.62 1.13
CA ALA A 102 11.18 6.41 0.43
C ALA A 102 12.30 5.37 0.48
N ARG A 103 12.43 4.71 1.63
CA ARG A 103 13.43 3.68 1.90
C ARG A 103 12.81 2.55 2.71
N ARG A 104 13.51 1.43 2.78
CA ARG A 104 13.12 0.32 3.65
C ARG A 104 13.32 0.76 5.10
N VAL A 105 12.27 0.63 5.91
CA VAL A 105 12.28 0.95 7.34
C VAL A 105 11.82 -0.29 8.09
N VAL A 106 12.68 -0.78 9.00
CA VAL A 106 12.34 -1.90 9.89
C VAL A 106 11.70 -1.33 11.14
N LEU A 107 10.52 -1.83 11.49
CA LEU A 107 9.79 -1.46 12.70
C LEU A 107 9.77 -2.63 13.68
N ALA A 108 9.80 -2.31 14.97
CA ALA A 108 9.52 -3.30 16.01
C ALA A 108 8.04 -3.71 15.94
N PRO A 109 7.70 -4.97 16.26
CA PRO A 109 6.31 -5.41 16.34
C PRO A 109 5.54 -4.54 17.35
N SER A 110 4.42 -4.00 16.91
CA SER A 110 3.52 -3.19 17.75
C SER A 110 2.37 -4.01 18.35
N GLY A 111 2.16 -5.24 17.87
CA GLY A 111 1.04 -6.09 18.25
C GLY A 111 -0.31 -5.67 17.66
N ASN A 112 -0.36 -4.57 16.89
CA ASN A 112 -1.57 -4.02 16.28
C ASN A 112 -1.86 -4.68 14.92
N MET A 113 -2.05 -6.00 14.93
CA MET A 113 -2.41 -6.76 13.74
C MET A 113 -3.82 -6.42 13.26
N ALA A 114 -3.97 -6.14 11.97
CA ALA A 114 -5.28 -5.92 11.36
C ALA A 114 -6.09 -7.23 11.32
N ARG A 115 -7.37 -7.15 11.70
CA ARG A 115 -8.27 -8.31 11.69
C ARG A 115 -8.56 -8.77 10.26
N SER A 116 -8.59 -10.09 10.07
CA SER A 116 -9.29 -10.70 8.94
C SER A 116 -10.77 -10.74 9.29
N VAL A 117 -11.61 -10.02 8.54
CA VAL A 117 -13.06 -10.15 8.66
C VAL A 117 -13.44 -11.48 7.98
N THR A 118 -14.01 -12.40 8.75
CA THR A 118 -14.58 -13.67 8.27
C THR A 118 -15.89 -13.41 7.55
#